data_AF-A0A5P6P8L8-F1
#
_entry.id   AF-A0A5P6P8L8-F1
#
_cell.length_a   1.000
_cell.length_b   1.000
_cell.length_c   1.000
_cell.angle_alpha   90.00
_cell.angle_beta   90.00
_cell.angle_gamma   90.00
#
_symmetry.space_group_name_H-M   'P 1'
#
loop_
_entity.id
_entity.type
_entity.pdbx_description
1 polymer ?
#
loop_
_entity_poly.entity_id
_entity_poly.type
_entity_poly.pdbx_seq_one_letter_code
_entity_poly.pdbx_strand_id
1 'polypeptide(L)'
;MIAESPRSPLRLLARLVPVLVVGLLCLWASPASADFRLCNNTSSRVGIALGYKDAEGWTTEGWWNISSRSCETLLRGTLVARYYYIYAIDYDRGGEWSGQAFMCSRDKEFTIRGTEDCLARGYDRTGYFEVDTGEQRAWTVQLTDANEQPSRQQRVPGLPGPVGPGGGVPGLPNGPPGATPPGSPGLSPPPGNKP
;
A
#
# COMPACT_ATOMS: atom_id res chain seq x y z
N MET A 1 -70.35 -44.03 -21.82
CA MET A 1 -69.05 -44.02 -22.51
C MET A 1 -68.50 -42.60 -22.43
N ILE A 2 -67.25 -42.49 -22.01
CA ILE A 2 -66.60 -41.29 -21.46
C ILE A 2 -66.03 -40.46 -22.63
N ALA A 3 -66.25 -39.14 -22.62
CA ALA A 3 -65.72 -38.22 -23.62
C ALA A 3 -64.30 -37.76 -23.22
N GLU A 4 -63.30 -38.05 -24.05
CA GLU A 4 -61.92 -37.56 -23.90
C GLU A 4 -61.80 -36.10 -24.40
N SER A 5 -61.22 -35.25 -23.54
CA SER A 5 -61.04 -33.82 -23.79
C SER A 5 -59.69 -33.54 -24.48
N PRO A 6 -59.63 -32.72 -25.56
CA PRO A 6 -58.40 -32.44 -26.28
C PRO A 6 -57.46 -31.57 -25.45
N ARG A 7 -56.23 -32.06 -25.22
CA ARG A 7 -55.18 -31.36 -24.49
C ARG A 7 -54.76 -30.09 -25.26
N SER A 8 -55.04 -28.93 -24.67
CA SER A 8 -54.81 -27.61 -25.28
C SER A 8 -53.31 -27.28 -25.44
N PRO A 9 -52.84 -26.91 -26.65
CA PRO A 9 -51.43 -26.64 -26.96
C PRO A 9 -50.88 -25.38 -26.25
N LEU A 10 -51.76 -24.50 -25.76
CA LEU A 10 -51.37 -23.27 -25.05
C LEU A 10 -50.58 -23.52 -23.75
N ARG A 11 -50.76 -24.69 -23.11
CA ARG A 11 -50.03 -25.02 -21.87
C ARG A 11 -48.55 -25.35 -22.11
N LEU A 12 -48.17 -25.73 -23.33
CA LEU A 12 -46.78 -26.04 -23.68
C LEU A 12 -45.96 -24.77 -23.88
N LEU A 13 -46.54 -23.75 -24.51
CA LEU A 13 -45.87 -22.46 -24.79
C LEU A 13 -45.56 -21.68 -23.51
N ALA A 14 -46.44 -21.73 -22.50
CA ALA A 14 -46.24 -21.04 -21.22
C ALA A 14 -45.04 -21.56 -20.41
N ARG A 15 -44.56 -22.80 -20.67
CA ARG A 15 -43.40 -23.39 -19.99
C ARG A 15 -42.06 -23.01 -20.62
N LEU A 16 -42.05 -22.53 -21.86
CA LEU A 16 -40.84 -22.13 -22.59
C LEU A 16 -40.41 -20.69 -22.28
N VAL A 17 -41.37 -19.82 -21.92
CA VAL A 17 -41.13 -18.41 -21.55
C VAL A 17 -40.13 -18.25 -20.39
N PRO A 18 -40.24 -18.94 -19.24
CA PRO A 18 -39.28 -18.77 -18.14
C PRO A 18 -37.88 -19.26 -18.49
N VAL A 19 -37.75 -20.29 -19.34
CA VAL A 19 -36.44 -20.81 -19.80
C VAL A 19 -35.76 -19.81 -20.73
N LEU A 20 -36.52 -19.18 -21.64
CA LEU A 20 -36.01 -18.15 -22.53
C LEU A 20 -35.56 -16.89 -21.76
N VAL A 21 -36.30 -16.50 -20.72
CA VAL A 21 -35.96 -15.33 -19.88
C VAL A 21 -34.69 -15.57 -19.05
N VAL A 22 -34.52 -16.77 -18.47
CA VAL A 22 -33.28 -17.14 -17.75
C VAL A 22 -32.09 -17.23 -18.70
N GLY A 23 -32.27 -17.79 -19.90
CA GLY A 23 -31.23 -17.85 -20.94
C GLY A 23 -30.78 -16.46 -21.39
N LEU A 24 -31.69 -15.50 -21.50
CA LEU A 24 -31.35 -14.11 -21.85
C LEU A 24 -30.59 -13.39 -20.73
N LEU A 25 -30.88 -13.68 -19.46
CA LEU A 25 -30.20 -13.08 -18.31
C LEU A 25 -28.74 -13.55 -18.15
N CYS A 26 -28.43 -14.80 -18.50
CA CYS A 26 -27.05 -15.32 -18.44
C CYS A 26 -26.12 -14.70 -19.50
N LEU A 27 -26.66 -14.14 -20.59
CA LEU A 27 -25.88 -13.46 -21.63
C LEU A 27 -25.41 -12.06 -21.22
N TRP A 28 -25.87 -11.55 -20.08
CA TRP A 28 -25.53 -10.22 -19.54
C TRP A 28 -24.49 -10.28 -18.42
N ALA A 29 -23.86 -11.44 -18.19
CA ALA A 29 -22.77 -11.56 -17.24
C ALA A 29 -21.53 -10.85 -17.80
N SER A 30 -21.28 -9.62 -17.33
CA SER A 30 -20.02 -8.93 -17.60
C SER A 30 -18.85 -9.76 -17.06
N PRO A 31 -17.74 -9.87 -17.79
CA PRO A 31 -16.55 -10.51 -17.26
C PRO A 31 -16.11 -9.77 -15.99
N ALA A 32 -16.07 -10.49 -14.87
CA ALA A 32 -15.49 -9.97 -13.64
C ALA A 32 -13.99 -9.82 -13.88
N SER A 33 -13.52 -8.59 -14.11
CA SER A 33 -12.08 -8.35 -14.22
C SER A 33 -11.46 -8.46 -12.83
N ALA A 34 -10.43 -9.28 -12.74
CA ALA A 34 -9.65 -9.45 -11.53
C ALA A 34 -8.35 -8.71 -11.81
N ASP A 35 -8.19 -7.51 -11.25
CA ASP A 35 -7.06 -6.64 -11.56
C ASP A 35 -6.49 -6.01 -10.28
N PHE A 36 -5.22 -5.61 -10.33
CA PHE A 36 -4.62 -4.73 -9.34
C PHE A 36 -4.76 -3.27 -9.80
N ARG A 37 -5.55 -2.49 -9.06
CA ARG A 37 -5.84 -1.09 -9.38
C ARG A 37 -5.29 -0.16 -8.31
N LEU A 38 -4.93 1.04 -8.72
CA LEU A 38 -4.57 2.12 -7.80
C LEU A 38 -5.41 3.36 -8.12
N CYS A 39 -6.08 3.87 -7.10
CA CYS A 39 -6.84 5.11 -7.14
C CYS A 39 -6.06 6.21 -6.45
N ASN A 40 -5.69 7.24 -7.21
CA ASN A 40 -5.08 8.45 -6.70
C ASN A 40 -6.17 9.39 -6.18
N ASN A 41 -6.36 9.43 -4.85
CA ASN A 41 -7.28 10.36 -4.19
C ASN A 41 -6.59 11.65 -3.74
N THR A 42 -5.34 11.89 -4.14
CA THR A 42 -4.67 13.16 -3.87
C THR A 42 -5.15 14.24 -4.84
N SER A 43 -4.78 15.49 -4.60
CA SER A 43 -4.98 16.58 -5.57
C SER A 43 -3.91 16.63 -6.66
N SER A 44 -2.79 15.92 -6.49
CA SER A 44 -1.64 15.96 -7.39
C SER A 44 -1.63 14.79 -8.38
N ARG A 45 -0.79 14.89 -9.40
CA ARG A 45 -0.38 13.77 -10.24
C ARG A 45 0.66 12.93 -9.51
N VAL A 46 0.50 11.61 -9.55
CA VAL A 46 1.41 10.66 -8.89
C VAL A 46 2.07 9.73 -9.89
N GLY A 47 3.37 9.51 -9.70
CA GLY A 47 4.14 8.47 -10.37
C GLY A 47 4.18 7.23 -9.51
N ILE A 48 3.86 6.06 -10.08
CA ILE A 48 3.83 4.79 -9.35
C ILE A 48 4.88 3.83 -9.92
N ALA A 49 5.55 3.10 -9.03
CA ALA A 49 6.27 1.88 -9.32
C ALA A 49 5.68 0.71 -8.50
N LEU A 50 5.64 -0.47 -9.09
CA LEU A 50 5.03 -1.68 -8.54
C LEU A 50 6.08 -2.80 -8.49
N GLY A 51 6.24 -3.41 -7.33
CA GLY A 51 6.98 -4.64 -7.13
C GLY A 51 6.05 -5.80 -6.82
N TYR A 52 6.27 -6.94 -7.46
CA TYR A 52 5.51 -8.16 -7.19
C TYR A 52 6.39 -9.39 -7.38
N LYS A 53 5.92 -10.51 -6.85
CA LYS A 53 6.55 -11.81 -7.02
C LYS A 53 5.67 -12.71 -7.88
N ASP A 54 6.23 -13.21 -8.97
CA ASP A 54 5.59 -14.18 -9.85
C ASP A 54 6.32 -15.55 -9.80
N ALA A 55 6.02 -16.42 -10.76
CA ALA A 55 6.62 -17.74 -10.87
C ALA A 55 8.12 -17.71 -11.21
N GLU A 56 8.60 -16.66 -11.88
CA GLU A 56 10.00 -16.48 -12.28
C GLU A 56 10.82 -15.78 -11.20
N GLY A 57 10.17 -15.01 -10.32
CA GLY A 57 10.78 -14.42 -9.15
C GLY A 57 10.25 -13.01 -8.86
N TRP A 58 11.11 -12.18 -8.29
CA TRP A 58 10.77 -10.78 -8.03
C TRP A 58 10.88 -9.94 -9.30
N THR A 59 9.90 -9.06 -9.49
CA THR A 59 9.84 -8.12 -10.60
C THR A 59 9.43 -6.76 -10.06
N THR A 60 10.10 -5.70 -10.53
CA THR A 60 9.66 -4.33 -10.35
C THR A 60 9.41 -3.66 -11.69
N GLU A 61 8.35 -2.88 -11.75
CA GLU A 61 7.90 -2.15 -12.92
C GLU A 61 7.56 -0.71 -12.54
N GLY A 62 7.67 0.20 -13.50
CA GLY A 62 7.34 1.62 -13.35
C GLY A 62 7.64 2.33 -14.68
N TRP A 63 7.23 3.56 -14.94
CA TRP A 63 6.43 4.44 -14.09
C TRP A 63 5.02 4.56 -14.67
N TRP A 64 4.01 4.28 -13.86
CA TRP A 64 2.65 4.67 -14.21
C TRP A 64 2.42 6.11 -13.78
N ASN A 65 1.85 6.92 -14.67
CA ASN A 65 1.51 8.30 -14.40
C ASN A 65 -0.01 8.41 -14.20
N ILE A 66 -0.43 8.63 -12.95
CA ILE A 66 -1.84 8.66 -12.60
C ILE A 66 -2.24 10.09 -12.27
N SER A 67 -3.25 10.59 -12.99
CA SER A 67 -3.80 11.92 -12.78
C SER A 67 -4.47 12.03 -11.40
N SER A 68 -4.64 13.26 -10.94
CA SER A 68 -5.42 13.59 -9.75
C SER A 68 -6.83 12.97 -9.82
N ARG A 69 -7.34 12.48 -8.69
CA ARG A 69 -8.69 11.91 -8.55
C ARG A 69 -9.05 10.82 -9.58
N SER A 70 -8.06 10.05 -10.02
CA SER A 70 -8.21 9.04 -11.08
C SER A 70 -7.71 7.67 -10.62
N CYS A 71 -8.23 6.60 -11.24
CA CYS A 71 -7.81 5.23 -10.95
C CYS A 71 -7.25 4.55 -12.20
N GLU A 72 -6.09 3.90 -12.05
CA GLU A 72 -5.44 3.16 -13.13
C GLU A 72 -5.27 1.67 -12.76
N THR A 73 -5.14 0.81 -13.77
CA THR A 73 -4.84 -0.61 -13.57
C THR A 73 -3.34 -0.83 -13.74
N LEU A 74 -2.66 -1.24 -12.65
CA LEU A 74 -1.21 -1.46 -12.66
C LEU A 74 -0.86 -2.88 -13.12
N LEU A 75 -1.64 -3.87 -12.69
CA LEU A 75 -1.48 -5.26 -13.12
C LEU A 75 -2.83 -5.81 -13.55
N ARG A 76 -2.87 -6.39 -14.76
CA ARG A 76 -4.08 -7.01 -15.31
C ARG A 76 -4.12 -8.49 -14.99
N GLY A 77 -5.32 -8.99 -14.73
CA GLY A 77 -5.54 -10.41 -14.49
C GLY A 77 -5.39 -10.82 -13.03
N THR A 78 -5.77 -12.07 -12.76
CA THR A 78 -5.92 -12.59 -11.40
C THR A 78 -4.63 -12.49 -10.61
N LEU A 79 -4.71 -11.85 -9.43
CA LEU A 79 -3.59 -11.74 -8.51
C LEU A 79 -3.20 -13.13 -7.99
N VAL A 80 -1.93 -13.48 -8.19
CA VAL A 80 -1.35 -14.77 -7.76
C VAL A 80 -0.59 -14.65 -6.43
N ALA A 81 -0.10 -13.45 -6.11
CA ALA A 81 0.55 -13.15 -4.85
C ALA A 81 -0.42 -12.50 -3.86
N ARG A 82 -0.13 -12.65 -2.56
CA ARG A 82 -0.83 -11.94 -1.48
C ARG A 82 -0.30 -10.53 -1.27
N TYR A 83 1.02 -10.36 -1.37
CA TYR A 83 1.71 -9.11 -1.10
C TYR A 83 2.18 -8.45 -2.38
N TYR A 84 1.88 -7.16 -2.52
CA TYR A 84 2.38 -6.30 -3.59
C TYR A 84 3.07 -5.10 -2.96
N TYR A 85 4.06 -4.55 -3.64
CA TYR A 85 4.92 -3.51 -3.12
C TYR A 85 4.79 -2.29 -4.00
N ILE A 86 4.57 -1.12 -3.41
CA ILE A 86 4.33 0.10 -4.18
C ILE A 86 5.31 1.18 -3.72
N TYR A 87 5.83 1.93 -4.68
CA TYR A 87 6.49 3.19 -4.45
C TYR A 87 5.76 4.26 -5.24
N ALA A 88 5.51 5.41 -4.63
CA ALA A 88 4.86 6.51 -5.33
C ALA A 88 5.56 7.85 -5.07
N ILE A 89 5.50 8.75 -6.04
CA ILE A 89 6.06 10.10 -5.98
C ILE A 89 4.95 11.11 -6.35
N ASP A 90 4.80 12.18 -5.57
CA ASP A 90 3.95 13.32 -5.91
C ASP A 90 4.75 14.26 -6.83
N TYR A 91 4.34 14.38 -8.10
CA TYR A 91 5.07 15.19 -9.08
C TYR A 91 4.83 16.70 -8.93
N ASP A 92 3.74 17.11 -8.26
CA ASP A 92 3.34 18.52 -8.22
C ASP A 92 3.81 19.21 -6.93
N ARG A 93 3.58 18.57 -5.77
CA ARG A 93 3.97 19.11 -4.46
C ARG A 93 5.28 18.53 -3.93
N GLY A 94 5.78 17.47 -4.55
CA GLY A 94 6.88 16.68 -4.01
C GLY A 94 6.44 15.82 -2.82
N GLY A 95 7.31 14.90 -2.43
CA GLY A 95 7.02 13.88 -1.44
C GLY A 95 6.86 12.50 -2.08
N GLU A 96 6.94 11.48 -1.23
CA GLU A 96 6.91 10.09 -1.65
C GLU A 96 6.10 9.23 -0.67
N TRP A 97 5.54 8.16 -1.21
CA TRP A 97 5.02 7.04 -0.45
C TRP A 97 6.05 5.93 -0.55
N SER A 98 6.87 5.80 0.48
CA SER A 98 7.93 4.80 0.57
C SER A 98 7.70 3.85 1.75
N GLY A 99 8.42 2.74 1.75
CA GLY A 99 8.37 1.74 2.82
C GLY A 99 9.72 1.06 3.04
N GLN A 100 9.69 -0.06 3.75
CA GLN A 100 10.90 -0.75 4.19
C GLN A 100 11.34 -1.89 3.25
N ALA A 101 10.55 -2.20 2.22
CA ALA A 101 10.87 -3.24 1.25
C ALA A 101 11.75 -2.67 0.15
N PHE A 102 13.06 -2.86 0.24
CA PHE A 102 14.00 -2.32 -0.75
C PHE A 102 14.01 -3.15 -2.03
N MET A 103 13.78 -2.50 -3.16
CA MET A 103 13.79 -3.11 -4.49
C MET A 103 14.45 -2.16 -5.51
N CYS A 104 14.72 -2.67 -6.71
CA CYS A 104 15.38 -1.88 -7.75
C CYS A 104 14.39 -0.97 -8.49
N SER A 105 14.80 0.26 -8.79
CA SER A 105 14.04 1.23 -9.61
C SER A 105 14.96 2.02 -10.55
N ARG A 106 14.39 2.86 -11.41
CA ARG A 106 15.11 3.77 -12.32
C ARG A 106 14.29 5.04 -12.58
N ASP A 107 14.92 6.09 -13.08
CA ASP A 107 14.27 7.38 -13.40
C ASP A 107 13.24 7.33 -14.54
N LYS A 108 13.43 6.41 -15.51
CA LYS A 108 12.56 6.25 -16.70
C LYS A 108 11.75 4.97 -16.59
N GLU A 109 10.75 4.78 -17.46
CA GLU A 109 10.01 3.53 -17.55
C GLU A 109 10.93 2.30 -17.60
N PHE A 110 10.60 1.28 -16.81
CA PHE A 110 11.43 0.14 -16.51
C PHE A 110 10.61 -1.10 -16.17
N THR A 111 11.23 -2.24 -16.45
CA THR A 111 10.88 -3.55 -15.91
C THR A 111 12.19 -4.22 -15.50
N ILE A 112 12.34 -4.57 -14.23
CA ILE A 112 13.56 -5.13 -13.67
C ILE A 112 13.22 -6.44 -12.96
N ARG A 113 13.95 -7.50 -13.31
CA ARG A 113 13.90 -8.80 -12.62
C ARG A 113 14.94 -8.84 -11.51
N GLY A 114 14.57 -9.38 -10.36
CA GLY A 114 15.42 -9.48 -9.17
C GLY A 114 15.53 -8.19 -8.37
N THR A 115 15.78 -8.34 -7.07
CA THR A 115 15.85 -7.24 -6.09
C THR A 115 17.25 -7.01 -5.53
N GLU A 116 18.22 -7.80 -5.99
CA GLU A 116 19.58 -7.86 -5.50
C GLU A 116 20.49 -6.92 -6.31
N ASP A 117 21.54 -6.42 -5.64
CA ASP A 117 22.64 -5.67 -6.24
C ASP A 117 22.22 -4.50 -7.14
N CYS A 118 21.10 -3.82 -6.83
CA CYS A 118 20.53 -2.76 -7.67
C CYS A 118 21.57 -1.73 -8.13
N LEU A 119 22.35 -1.20 -7.18
CA LEU A 119 23.37 -0.19 -7.47
C LEU A 119 24.49 -0.72 -8.38
N ALA A 120 24.96 -1.94 -8.16
CA ALA A 120 25.99 -2.56 -9.00
C ALA A 120 25.49 -2.87 -10.42
N ARG A 121 24.18 -3.07 -10.56
CA ARG A 121 23.49 -3.27 -11.85
C ARG A 121 23.09 -1.95 -12.53
N GLY A 122 23.38 -0.80 -11.91
CA GLY A 122 23.06 0.53 -12.45
C GLY A 122 21.61 0.98 -12.23
N TYR A 123 20.97 0.46 -11.19
CA TYR A 123 19.62 0.81 -10.74
C TYR A 123 19.66 1.48 -9.38
N ASP A 124 18.60 2.20 -9.04
CA ASP A 124 18.43 2.80 -7.72
C ASP A 124 17.86 1.76 -6.74
N ARG A 125 18.20 1.93 -5.45
CA ARG A 125 17.67 1.13 -4.37
C ARG A 125 16.58 1.92 -3.66
N THR A 126 15.32 1.58 -3.92
CA THR A 126 14.15 2.33 -3.46
C THR A 126 13.33 1.51 -2.48
N GLY A 127 12.80 2.17 -1.44
CA GLY A 127 11.95 1.53 -0.44
C GLY A 127 10.47 1.57 -0.84
N TYR A 128 9.88 0.40 -1.06
CA TYR A 128 8.47 0.23 -1.39
C TYR A 128 7.66 -0.06 -0.11
N PHE A 129 6.42 0.43 -0.05
CA PHE A 129 5.47 0.06 0.99
C PHE A 129 4.70 -1.20 0.60
N GLU A 130 4.45 -2.06 1.57
CA GLU A 130 3.77 -3.33 1.37
C GLU A 130 2.24 -3.15 1.41
N VAL A 131 1.57 -3.80 0.47
CA VAL A 131 0.12 -3.91 0.37
C VAL A 131 -0.26 -5.38 0.53
N ASP A 132 -0.95 -5.70 1.62
CA ASP A 132 -1.55 -7.01 1.84
C ASP A 132 -2.94 -7.05 1.19
N THR A 133 -3.09 -7.89 0.18
CA THR A 133 -4.37 -8.09 -0.53
C THR A 133 -5.26 -9.14 0.12
N GLY A 134 -4.79 -9.82 1.17
CA GLY A 134 -5.54 -10.88 1.84
C GLY A 134 -5.89 -12.07 0.94
N GLU A 135 -5.02 -12.38 -0.03
CA GLU A 135 -5.22 -13.44 -1.05
C GLU A 135 -6.40 -13.20 -1.99
N GLN A 136 -6.88 -11.95 -2.08
CA GLN A 136 -7.92 -11.60 -3.03
C GLN A 136 -7.37 -11.60 -4.46
N ARG A 137 -8.19 -12.08 -5.40
CA ARG A 137 -7.83 -12.16 -6.83
C ARG A 137 -7.84 -10.81 -7.53
N ALA A 138 -8.41 -9.78 -6.90
CA ALA A 138 -8.50 -8.41 -7.38
C ALA A 138 -8.36 -7.48 -6.18
N TRP A 139 -7.68 -6.35 -6.35
CA TRP A 139 -7.45 -5.41 -5.25
C TRP A 139 -7.36 -3.97 -5.75
N THR A 140 -7.87 -3.02 -4.97
CA THR A 140 -7.73 -1.59 -5.26
C THR A 140 -7.05 -0.87 -4.11
N VAL A 141 -5.90 -0.27 -4.38
CA VAL A 141 -5.19 0.61 -3.44
C VAL A 141 -5.76 2.01 -3.54
N GLN A 142 -6.05 2.63 -2.40
CA GLN A 142 -6.47 4.02 -2.31
C GLN A 142 -5.28 4.84 -1.81
N LEU A 143 -4.72 5.68 -2.67
CA LEU A 143 -3.60 6.55 -2.33
C LEU A 143 -4.15 7.91 -1.87
N THR A 144 -3.84 8.27 -0.62
CA THR A 144 -4.15 9.58 -0.02
C THR A 144 -2.84 10.34 0.22
N ASP A 145 -2.93 11.62 0.56
CA ASP A 145 -1.76 12.50 0.74
C ASP A 145 -0.68 11.86 1.63
N ALA A 146 0.59 11.97 1.22
CA ALA A 146 1.73 11.33 1.92
C ALA A 146 1.87 11.78 3.38
N ASN A 147 1.44 13.01 3.70
CA ASN A 147 1.45 13.54 5.07
C ASN A 147 0.37 12.92 5.97
N GLU A 148 -0.59 12.19 5.39
CA GLU A 148 -1.67 11.51 6.12
C GLU A 148 -1.44 10.01 6.24
N GLN A 149 -0.39 9.46 5.62
CA GLN A 149 -0.04 8.07 5.91
C GLN A 149 0.35 7.99 7.38
N PRO A 150 -0.40 7.23 8.20
CA PRO A 150 0.02 7.00 9.56
C PRO A 150 1.34 6.29 9.42
N SER A 151 2.40 6.98 9.79
CA SER A 151 3.65 6.35 10.13
C SER A 151 3.29 5.24 11.10
N ARG A 152 3.18 4.01 10.58
CA ARG A 152 3.37 2.79 11.35
C ARG A 152 4.86 2.71 11.68
N GLN A 153 5.46 3.84 12.10
CA GLN A 153 6.49 3.91 13.10
C GLN A 153 5.90 3.17 14.30
N GLN A 154 6.14 1.86 14.30
CA GLN A 154 6.70 1.20 15.46
C GLN A 154 6.06 1.68 16.76
N ARG A 155 4.72 1.54 16.85
CA ARG A 155 4.09 1.40 18.15
C ARG A 155 4.54 0.04 18.65
N VAL A 156 5.74 -0.02 19.22
CA VAL A 156 6.17 -1.10 20.11
C VAL A 156 5.14 -1.13 21.23
N PRO A 157 4.28 -2.17 21.31
CA PRO A 157 3.41 -2.33 22.46
C PRO A 157 4.31 -2.74 23.63
N GLY A 158 4.46 -1.85 24.60
CA GLY A 158 5.15 -2.15 25.85
C GLY A 158 6.50 -1.46 26.02
N LEU A 159 6.48 -0.15 26.21
CA LEU A 159 7.40 0.48 27.15
C LEU A 159 6.53 1.16 28.22
N PRO A 160 6.51 0.68 29.47
CA PRO A 160 5.96 1.47 30.57
C PRO A 160 6.74 2.79 30.62
N GLY A 161 6.04 3.91 30.52
CA GLY A 161 6.66 5.22 30.67
C GLY A 161 7.43 5.32 31.99
N PRO A 162 8.44 6.19 32.09
CA PRO A 162 9.13 6.41 33.36
C PRO A 162 8.10 6.94 34.38
N VAL A 163 7.84 6.14 35.39
CA VAL A 163 7.11 6.54 36.61
C VAL A 163 7.86 7.73 37.21
N GLY A 164 7.25 8.90 37.16
CA GLY A 164 7.73 10.09 37.84
C GLY A 164 7.80 9.83 39.36
N PRO A 165 8.87 10.24 40.06
CA PRO A 165 8.97 10.02 41.49
C PRO A 165 8.21 11.12 42.22
N GLY A 166 7.06 10.77 42.79
CA GLY A 166 6.28 11.66 43.65
C GLY A 166 5.40 10.85 44.60
N GLY A 167 5.96 10.41 45.73
CA GLY A 167 5.20 9.65 46.74
C GLY A 167 6.01 9.26 47.97
N GLY A 168 6.22 10.23 48.87
CA GLY A 168 6.39 10.13 50.32
C GLY A 168 7.08 8.92 50.97
N VAL A 169 8.28 9.15 51.52
CA VAL A 169 8.78 8.40 52.69
C VAL A 169 8.73 9.31 53.92
N PRO A 170 8.09 8.91 55.03
CA PRO A 170 8.15 9.63 56.29
C PRO A 170 9.49 9.41 57.02
N GLY A 171 10.16 10.52 57.35
CA GLY A 171 11.10 10.60 58.49
C GLY A 171 12.58 10.39 58.17
N LEU A 172 13.36 11.48 58.15
CA LEU A 172 14.68 11.58 58.80
C LEU A 172 15.03 13.08 58.99
N PRO A 173 15.66 13.51 60.12
CA PRO A 173 15.84 14.94 60.44
C PRO A 173 17.00 15.61 59.69
N ASN A 174 16.81 16.92 59.47
CA ASN A 174 17.65 17.93 58.82
C ASN A 174 19.18 17.81 58.97
N GLY A 175 19.89 18.01 57.84
CA GLY A 175 21.31 18.38 57.76
C GLY A 175 21.50 19.65 56.88
N PRO A 176 22.60 20.43 57.05
CA PRO A 176 22.67 21.84 56.63
C PRO A 176 23.02 22.07 55.15
N PRO A 177 22.79 23.28 54.61
CA PRO A 177 22.92 23.58 53.18
C PRO A 177 24.35 23.98 52.81
N GLY A 178 24.87 23.43 51.71
CA GLY A 178 26.08 23.95 51.07
C GLY A 178 26.81 22.94 50.19
N ALA A 179 26.63 23.06 48.86
CA ALA A 179 27.69 22.89 47.86
C ALA A 179 27.09 23.10 46.46
N THR A 180 27.56 24.14 45.78
CA THR A 180 27.42 24.37 44.33
C THR A 180 28.22 23.31 43.55
N PRO A 181 27.70 22.77 42.44
CA PRO A 181 28.50 21.93 41.56
C PRO A 181 29.49 22.77 40.72
N PRO A 182 30.72 22.28 40.45
CA PRO A 182 31.71 22.98 39.64
C PRO A 182 31.41 22.86 38.13
N GLY A 183 31.80 23.90 37.40
CA GLY A 183 31.65 24.01 35.95
C GLY A 183 32.44 22.96 35.16
N SER A 184 31.90 22.64 33.98
CA SER A 184 32.60 21.85 32.96
C SER A 184 33.41 22.80 32.06
N PRO A 185 34.70 22.54 31.78
CA PRO A 185 35.50 23.35 30.88
C PRO A 185 35.13 23.12 29.42
N GLY A 186 35.18 24.19 28.63
CA GLY A 186 34.86 24.20 27.21
C GLY A 186 35.82 23.40 26.34
N LEU A 187 35.32 23.03 25.17
CA LEU A 187 36.11 22.54 24.04
C LEU A 187 35.80 23.39 22.80
N SER A 188 36.89 23.81 22.18
CA SER A 188 37.07 24.80 21.13
C SER A 188 36.44 24.43 19.77
N PRO A 189 36.21 25.42 18.89
CA PRO A 189 35.77 25.18 17.51
C PRO A 189 36.94 24.82 16.57
N PRO A 190 36.74 23.97 15.55
CA PRO A 190 37.66 23.84 14.41
C PRO A 190 37.37 24.87 13.30
N PRO A 191 38.34 25.10 12.40
CA PRO A 191 38.64 26.40 11.83
C PRO A 191 37.97 26.68 10.49
N GLY A 192 37.94 27.98 10.13
CA GLY A 192 37.47 28.47 8.86
C GLY A 192 38.44 28.31 7.69
N ASN A 193 37.81 28.34 6.52
CA ASN A 193 38.23 28.82 5.19
C ASN A 193 39.31 28.09 4.38
N LYS A 194 38.92 27.85 3.10
CA LYS A 194 39.43 28.48 1.85
C LYS A 194 39.67 27.43 0.75
N PRO A 195 39.76 27.77 -0.55
CA PRO A 195 39.24 28.89 -1.35
C PRO A 195 38.03 28.51 -2.22
#